data_AF-A0A354C5Y4-F1
#
_entry.id   AF-A0A354C5Y4-F1
#
_cell.length_a   1.000
_cell.length_b   1.000
_cell.length_c   1.000
_cell.angle_alpha   90.00
_cell.angle_beta   90.00
_cell.angle_gamma   90.00
#
_symmetry.space_group_name_H-M   'P 1'
#
loop_
_entity.id
_entity.type
_entity.pdbx_description
1 polymer ?
#
loop_
_entity_poly.entity_id
_entity_poly.type
_entity_poly.pdbx_seq_one_letter_code
_entity_poly.pdbx_strand_id
1 'polypeptide(L)'
;MKRLSLFLFIVCLLVALTACGFKSVKQGASIDEEKVASSIIDGKTTKSDVVLEFGPPTKTLNNERMFFYTWSELSKSSIPLYGGATKITNNLIILFDDNGVVKSHKITQTSTESEAGFGTQKVK
;
A
#
# COMPACT_ATOMS: atom_id res chain seq x y z
N MET A 1 43.76 -2.54 -33.34
CA MET A 1 43.02 -3.43 -32.40
C MET A 1 42.83 -2.83 -31.00
N LYS A 2 43.79 -2.09 -30.41
CA LYS A 2 43.67 -1.50 -29.06
C LYS A 2 42.48 -0.51 -28.88
N ARG A 3 42.15 0.28 -29.92
CA ARG A 3 41.01 1.22 -29.88
C ARG A 3 39.64 0.54 -29.93
N LEU A 4 39.56 -0.65 -30.55
CA LEU A 4 38.32 -1.44 -30.63
C LEU A 4 38.02 -2.12 -29.28
N SER A 5 39.07 -2.62 -28.61
CA SER A 5 38.97 -3.18 -27.25
C SER A 5 38.55 -2.13 -26.22
N LEU A 6 39.07 -0.90 -26.33
CA LEU A 6 38.66 0.22 -25.48
C LEU A 6 37.18 0.58 -25.67
N PHE A 7 36.70 0.59 -26.92
CA PHE A 7 35.31 0.89 -27.25
C PHE A 7 34.35 -0.15 -26.67
N LEU A 8 34.70 -1.44 -26.75
CA LEU A 8 33.89 -2.54 -26.23
C LEU A 8 33.79 -2.52 -24.71
N PHE A 9 34.86 -2.09 -24.02
CA PHE A 9 34.87 -1.92 -22.58
C PHE A 9 33.96 -0.78 -22.11
N ILE A 10 33.95 0.34 -22.84
CA ILE A 10 33.09 1.50 -22.55
C ILE A 10 31.61 1.13 -22.73
N VAL A 11 31.26 0.43 -23.81
CA VAL A 11 29.88 -0.01 -24.05
C VAL A 11 29.40 -0.97 -22.96
N CYS A 12 30.25 -1.90 -22.52
CA CYS A 12 29.91 -2.83 -21.45
C CYS A 12 29.68 -2.11 -20.11
N LEU A 13 30.46 -1.06 -19.83
CA LEU A 13 30.27 -0.22 -18.64
C LEU A 13 28.95 0.54 -18.69
N LEU A 14 28.54 1.10 -19.84
CA LEU A 14 27.26 1.82 -19.94
C LEU A 14 26.04 0.91 -19.72
N VAL A 15 26.10 -0.35 -20.15
CA VAL A 15 25.00 -1.31 -19.93
C VAL A 15 24.91 -1.73 -18.45
N ALA A 16 26.02 -1.73 -17.72
CA ALA A 16 26.02 -2.06 -16.30
C ALA A 16 25.34 -0.97 -15.44
N LEU A 17 25.34 0.30 -15.86
CA LEU A 17 24.74 1.40 -15.10
C LEU A 17 23.20 1.51 -15.26
N THR A 18 22.59 0.88 -16.27
CA THR A 18 21.13 0.96 -16.48
C THR A 18 20.34 -0.12 -15.70
N ALA A 19 21.04 -1.02 -14.99
CA ALA A 19 20.43 -2.12 -14.24
C ALA A 19 19.90 -1.75 -12.84
N CYS A 20 19.87 -0.47 -12.47
CA CYS A 20 19.18 -0.03 -11.25
C CYS A 20 17.66 -0.12 -11.46
N GLY A 21 17.12 -1.33 -11.27
CA GLY A 21 15.70 -1.62 -11.36
C GLY A 21 14.88 -0.74 -10.42
N PHE A 22 13.83 -0.14 -10.98
CA PHE A 22 12.80 0.59 -10.26
C PHE A 22 12.06 -0.36 -9.31
N LYS A 23 12.60 -0.55 -8.10
CA LYS A 23 11.93 -1.30 -7.05
C LYS A 23 10.80 -0.41 -6.51
N SER A 24 9.55 -0.69 -6.90
CA SER A 24 8.38 -0.09 -6.28
C SER A 24 8.39 -0.42 -4.79
N VAL A 25 8.50 0.62 -3.96
CA VAL A 25 8.50 0.51 -2.51
C VAL A 25 7.05 0.33 -2.06
N LYS A 26 6.64 -0.90 -1.80
CA LYS A 26 5.41 -1.18 -1.03
C LYS A 26 5.73 -0.95 0.45
N GLN A 27 5.11 0.06 1.06
CA GLN A 27 5.20 0.32 2.50
C GLN A 27 3.93 -0.20 3.18
N GLY A 28 4.10 -1.08 4.16
CA GLY A 28 3.01 -1.69 4.92
C GLY A 28 2.63 -3.09 4.41
N ALA A 29 2.08 -3.91 5.30
CA ALA A 29 1.40 -5.14 4.88
C ALA A 29 0.19 -4.73 4.05
N SER A 30 0.27 -4.95 2.74
CA SER A 30 -0.88 -4.73 1.85
C SER A 30 -1.95 -5.73 2.28
N ILE A 31 -3.01 -5.21 2.89
CA ILE A 31 -4.19 -6.00 3.18
C ILE A 31 -5.02 -5.95 1.89
N ASP A 32 -4.93 -6.99 1.07
CA ASP A 32 -5.74 -7.06 -0.15
C ASP A 32 -7.22 -7.15 0.23
N GLU A 33 -8.09 -6.41 -0.46
CA GLU A 33 -9.55 -6.45 -0.20
C GLU A 33 -10.12 -7.86 -0.35
N GLU A 34 -9.57 -8.64 -1.28
CA GLU A 34 -9.87 -10.06 -1.49
C GLU A 34 -9.52 -10.92 -0.26
N LYS A 35 -8.40 -10.61 0.39
CA LYS A 35 -7.97 -11.30 1.61
C LYS A 35 -8.91 -10.98 2.77
N VAL A 36 -9.37 -9.73 2.89
CA VAL A 36 -10.36 -9.34 3.90
C VAL A 36 -11.68 -10.07 3.69
N ALA A 37 -12.18 -10.09 2.46
CA ALA A 37 -13.45 -10.76 2.12
C ALA A 37 -13.41 -12.27 2.36
N SER A 38 -12.24 -12.89 2.18
CA SER A 38 -12.06 -14.33 2.38
C SER A 38 -11.84 -14.72 3.85
N SER A 39 -11.19 -13.85 4.63
CA SER A 39 -10.80 -14.14 6.01
C SER A 39 -11.78 -13.64 7.07
N ILE A 40 -12.57 -12.60 6.78
CA ILE A 40 -13.55 -12.04 7.72
C ILE A 40 -14.96 -12.47 7.34
N ILE A 41 -15.50 -13.39 8.12
CA ILE A 41 -16.90 -13.82 8.05
C ILE A 41 -17.66 -13.19 9.22
N ASP A 42 -18.62 -12.32 8.89
CA ASP A 42 -19.51 -11.70 9.87
C ASP A 42 -20.28 -12.77 10.66
N GLY A 43 -20.34 -12.61 11.98
CA GLY A 43 -21.00 -13.53 12.91
C GLY A 43 -20.19 -14.78 13.28
N LYS A 44 -19.01 -15.00 12.68
CA LYS A 44 -18.16 -16.17 12.97
C LYS A 44 -16.75 -15.79 13.43
N THR A 45 -16.17 -14.77 12.83
CA THR A 45 -14.78 -14.37 13.09
C THR A 45 -14.70 -13.67 14.44
N THR A 46 -13.75 -14.04 15.30
CA THR A 46 -13.55 -13.40 16.60
C THR A 46 -12.46 -12.31 16.53
N LYS A 47 -12.40 -11.44 17.55
CA LYS A 47 -11.29 -10.48 17.71
C LYS A 47 -9.92 -11.16 17.61
N SER A 48 -9.76 -12.30 18.27
CA SER A 48 -8.51 -13.05 18.28
C SER A 48 -8.12 -13.53 16.89
N ASP A 49 -9.09 -14.02 16.11
CA ASP A 49 -8.84 -14.49 14.74
C ASP A 49 -8.40 -13.33 13.84
N VAL A 50 -9.05 -12.16 13.96
CA VAL A 50 -8.68 -10.96 13.22
C VAL A 50 -7.24 -10.53 13.56
N VAL A 51 -6.87 -10.54 14.84
CA VAL A 51 -5.49 -10.19 15.25
C VAL A 51 -4.48 -11.24 14.79
N LEU A 52 -4.85 -12.52 14.76
CA LEU A 52 -3.99 -13.59 14.27
C LEU A 52 -3.72 -13.44 12.78
N GLU A 53 -4.73 -13.06 12.00
CA GLU A 53 -4.67 -12.99 10.54
C GLU A 53 -4.05 -11.68 10.02
N PHE A 54 -4.41 -10.55 10.62
CA PHE A 54 -4.01 -9.20 10.17
C PHE A 54 -2.98 -8.53 11.08
N GLY A 55 -2.68 -9.12 12.23
CA GLY A 55 -1.83 -8.52 13.25
C GLY A 55 -2.58 -7.48 14.11
N PRO A 56 -1.83 -6.75 14.96
CA PRO A 56 -2.42 -5.74 15.81
C PRO A 56 -3.05 -4.60 14.99
N PRO A 57 -4.24 -4.11 15.38
CA PRO A 57 -4.90 -3.01 14.67
C PRO A 57 -4.10 -1.71 14.79
N THR A 58 -4.19 -0.86 13.78
CA THR A 58 -3.57 0.47 13.79
C THR A 58 -4.16 1.35 14.90
N LYS A 59 -5.48 1.25 15.12
CA LYS A 59 -6.19 1.92 16.21
C LYS A 59 -7.36 1.08 16.70
N THR A 60 -7.70 1.23 17.98
CA THR A 60 -8.90 0.67 18.58
C THR A 60 -9.79 1.79 19.13
N LEU A 61 -11.11 1.64 19.03
CA LEU A 61 -12.09 2.58 19.62
C LEU A 61 -13.19 1.83 20.39
N ASN A 62 -13.95 2.57 21.18
CA ASN A 62 -15.11 2.09 21.95
C ASN A 62 -14.78 0.89 22.84
N ASN A 63 -13.72 0.99 23.65
CA ASN A 63 -13.29 -0.08 24.55
C ASN A 63 -12.99 -1.39 23.78
N GLU A 64 -12.23 -1.26 22.69
CA GLU A 64 -11.84 -2.37 21.80
C GLU A 64 -13.01 -3.02 21.04
N ARG A 65 -14.16 -2.35 20.92
CA ARG A 65 -15.28 -2.80 20.07
C ARG A 65 -15.12 -2.45 18.59
N MET A 66 -14.23 -1.53 18.25
CA MET A 66 -13.89 -1.24 16.85
C MET A 66 -12.39 -1.34 16.62
N PHE A 67 -12.01 -2.09 15.60
CA PHE A 67 -10.63 -2.14 15.10
C PHE A 67 -10.53 -1.39 13.78
N PHE A 68 -9.45 -0.62 13.66
CA PHE A 68 -9.09 0.13 12.46
C PHE A 68 -7.74 -0.37 11.95
N TYR A 69 -7.73 -0.81 10.71
CA TYR A 69 -6.52 -1.17 9.98
C TYR A 69 -6.36 -0.17 8.84
N THR A 70 -5.23 0.53 8.81
CA THR A 70 -4.92 1.50 7.75
C THR A 70 -3.63 1.09 7.07
N TRP A 71 -3.68 0.95 5.74
CA TRP A 71 -2.49 0.75 4.92
C TRP A 71 -2.52 1.72 3.74
N SER A 72 -1.35 2.16 3.30
CA SER A 72 -1.24 3.08 2.17
C SER A 72 -0.23 2.59 1.17
N GLU A 73 -0.63 2.57 -0.09
CA GLU A 73 0.23 2.22 -1.21
C GLU A 73 0.57 3.47 -2.00
N LEU A 74 1.87 3.66 -2.22
CA LEU A 74 2.35 4.75 -3.07
C LEU A 74 2.54 4.19 -4.48
N SER A 75 1.61 4.53 -5.37
CA SER A 75 1.74 4.23 -6.78
C SER A 75 2.44 5.39 -7.48
N LYS A 76 3.61 5.13 -8.07
CA LYS A 76 4.27 6.12 -8.93
C LYS A 76 3.47 6.26 -10.22
N SER A 77 3.20 7.49 -10.64
CA SER A 77 2.59 7.72 -11.95
C SER A 77 3.46 7.08 -13.03
N SER A 78 2.82 6.38 -13.97
CA SER A 78 3.46 5.68 -15.09
C SER A 78 4.15 6.63 -16.07
N ILE A 79 4.00 7.96 -15.89
CA ILE A 79 4.59 8.99 -16.74
C ILE A 79 5.84 9.56 -16.05
N PRO A 80 7.05 9.11 -16.43
CA PRO A 80 8.30 9.47 -15.75
C PRO A 80 8.66 10.96 -15.80
N LEU A 81 8.04 11.75 -16.68
CA LEU A 81 8.37 13.16 -16.88
C LEU A 81 7.64 14.14 -15.95
N TYR A 82 6.49 13.75 -15.39
CA TYR A 82 5.62 14.66 -14.60
C TYR A 82 5.66 14.40 -13.08
N GLY A 83 6.51 13.49 -12.60
CA GLY A 83 6.84 13.34 -11.17
C GLY A 83 5.65 13.07 -10.23
N GLY A 84 4.46 12.76 -10.76
CA GLY A 84 3.27 12.57 -9.95
C GLY A 84 3.31 11.27 -9.16
N ALA A 85 2.90 11.32 -7.90
CA ALA A 85 2.66 10.13 -7.09
C ALA A 85 1.21 10.11 -6.63
N THR A 86 0.56 8.98 -6.78
CA THR A 86 -0.78 8.75 -6.23
C THR A 86 -0.61 7.93 -4.97
N LYS A 87 -0.96 8.51 -3.83
CA LYS A 87 -1.07 7.79 -2.57
C LYS A 87 -2.48 7.24 -2.45
N ILE A 88 -2.61 5.93 -2.45
CA ILE A 88 -3.87 5.24 -2.15
C ILE A 88 -3.82 4.84 -0.69
N THR A 89 -4.78 5.28 0.12
CA THR A 89 -4.91 4.89 1.53
C THR A 89 -6.19 4.11 1.69
N ASN A 90 -6.05 2.88 2.18
CA ASN A 90 -7.17 1.98 2.47
C ASN A 90 -7.35 1.91 3.98
N ASN A 91 -8.62 1.86 4.41
CA ASN A 91 -9.00 1.73 5.80
C ASN A 91 -10.04 0.62 5.93
N LEU A 92 -9.72 -0.38 6.73
CA LEU A 92 -10.65 -1.42 7.14
C LEU A 92 -11.14 -1.11 8.55
N ILE A 93 -12.45 -1.04 8.71
CA ILE A 93 -13.15 -0.83 9.97
C ILE A 93 -13.90 -2.11 10.29
N ILE A 94 -13.62 -2.69 11.45
CA ILE A 94 -14.28 -3.91 11.92
C ILE A 94 -14.99 -3.59 13.22
N LEU A 95 -16.30 -3.83 13.26
CA LEU A 95 -17.14 -3.68 14.43
C LEU A 95 -17.35 -5.05 15.06
N PHE A 96 -17.10 -5.16 16.36
CA PHE A 96 -17.37 -6.36 17.14
C PHE A 96 -18.63 -6.18 17.97
N ASP A 97 -19.34 -7.28 18.21
CA ASP A 97 -20.39 -7.37 19.20
C ASP A 97 -19.81 -7.44 20.63
N ASP A 98 -20.68 -7.50 21.63
CA ASP A 98 -20.28 -7.55 23.03
C ASP A 98 -19.61 -8.89 23.42
N ASN A 99 -19.74 -9.93 22.59
CA ASN A 99 -19.06 -11.22 22.75
C ASN A 99 -17.68 -11.25 22.06
N GLY A 100 -17.30 -10.18 21.35
CA GLY A 100 -16.05 -10.11 20.62
C GLY A 100 -16.07 -10.82 19.26
N VAL A 101 -17.25 -11.03 18.68
CA VAL A 101 -17.45 -11.57 17.33
C VAL A 101 -17.67 -10.42 16.35
N VAL A 102 -17.14 -10.54 15.13
CA VAL A 102 -17.32 -9.54 14.08
C VAL A 102 -18.81 -9.41 13.76
N LYS A 103 -19.36 -8.22 14.01
CA LYS A 103 -20.75 -7.87 13.67
C LYS A 103 -20.86 -7.34 12.24
N SER A 104 -19.90 -6.54 11.84
CA SER A 104 -19.79 -6.02 10.47
C SER A 104 -18.39 -5.51 10.20
N HIS A 105 -18.01 -5.48 8.93
CA HIS A 105 -16.79 -4.86 8.47
C HIS A 105 -17.04 -3.94 7.27
N LYS A 106 -16.19 -2.93 7.10
CA LYS A 106 -16.26 -2.00 5.97
C LYS A 106 -14.86 -1.57 5.55
N ILE A 107 -14.60 -1.64 4.24
CA ILE A 107 -13.40 -1.09 3.64
C ILE A 107 -13.73 0.25 3.01
N THR A 108 -12.89 1.26 3.25
CA THR A 108 -12.94 2.55 2.57
C THR A 108 -11.58 2.88 1.97
N GLN A 109 -11.59 3.30 0.71
CA GLN A 109 -10.40 3.75 0.00
C GLN A 109 -10.42 5.27 -0.19
N THR A 110 -9.27 5.90 -0.05
CA THR A 110 -9.08 7.32 -0.34
C THR A 110 -7.81 7.49 -1.16
N SER A 111 -7.91 8.12 -2.33
CA SER A 111 -6.76 8.48 -3.15
C SER A 111 -6.38 9.94 -2.94
N THR A 112 -5.09 10.21 -2.87
CA THR A 112 -4.53 11.56 -2.88
C THR A 112 -3.48 11.63 -3.96
N GLU A 113 -3.74 12.46 -4.96
CA GLU A 113 -2.80 12.74 -6.04
C GLU A 113 -1.86 13.85 -5.58
N SER A 114 -0.56 13.64 -5.74
CA SER A 114 0.45 14.67 -5.56
C SER A 114 1.01 15.01 -6.93
N GLU A 115 0.69 16.21 -7.42
CA GLU A 115 1.29 16.77 -8.62
C GLU A 115 2.66 17.33 -8.24
N ALA A 116 3.72 16.89 -8.95
CA ALA A 116 5.01 17.56 -8.90
C ALA A 116 4.95 18.80 -9.81
N GLY A 117 4.15 19.79 -9.42
CA GLY A 117 3.98 21.06 -10.10
C GLY A 117 4.16 22.20 -9.10
N PHE A 118 5.05 23.15 -9.43
CA PHE A 118 5.16 24.41 -8.71
C PHE A 118 3.88 25.22 -8.98
N GLY A 119 2.81 24.95 -8.23
CA GLY A 119 1.57 25.72 -8.34
C GLY A 119 0.28 24.88 -8.22
N THR A 120 -0.51 25.27 -7.22
CA THR A 120 -1.96 25.04 -7.08
C THR A 120 -2.43 23.63 -6.73
N GLN A 121 -2.48 23.37 -5.42
CA GLN A 121 -3.36 22.38 -4.80
C GLN A 121 -4.83 22.67 -5.14
N LYS A 122 -5.46 21.82 -5.95
CA LYS A 122 -6.91 21.79 -6.16
C LYS A 122 -7.48 20.59 -5.42
N VAL A 123 -8.08 20.85 -4.25
CA VAL A 123 -8.94 19.90 -3.54
C VAL A 123 -10.29 19.87 -4.26
N LYS A 124 -10.78 18.69 -4.63
CA LYS A 124 -12.16 18.48 -5.08
C LYS A 124 -12.91 17.69 -4.02
#